data_AF-A0A5C2S5Q8-F1
#
_entry.id   AF-A0A5C2S5Q8-F1
#
_cell.length_a   1.000
_cell.length_b   1.000
_cell.length_c   1.000
_cell.angle_alpha   90.00
_cell.angle_beta   90.00
_cell.angle_gamma   90.00
#
_symmetry.space_group_name_H-M   'P 1'
#
loop_
_entity.id
_entity.type
_entity.pdbx_description
1 polymer ?
#
loop_
_entity_poly.entity_id
_entity_poly.type
_entity_poly.pdbx_seq_one_letter_code
_entity_poly.pdbx_strand_id
1 'polypeptide(L)'
;MSSDQAAEAAAIVSLFDSLYTESFCGVAAAVLFLYSSVTTLDREVACFWSTKLTSSGSSLLFFANKAISTMVYIFALVAFASFHSDESCSAFRKAGYAVSFLQFVPWAVFSALRAYVLSKSKLLGVVVLVLSVAPLVANLIPIGMGSSLSGVTFPPFGCLESSNTTMGLDIKFVLHASVFSVLGLILTS
;
A
#
# COMPACT_ATOMS: atom_id res chain seq x y z
N MET A 1 1.44 8.83 -41.54
CA MET A 1 0.12 8.16 -41.53
C MET A 1 0.24 6.66 -41.24
N SER A 2 0.92 5.84 -42.06
CA SER A 2 1.08 4.38 -41.76
C SER A 2 2.04 4.10 -40.58
N SER A 3 3.11 4.89 -40.44
CA SER A 3 4.05 4.82 -39.31
C SER A 3 3.41 5.15 -37.96
N ASP A 4 2.47 6.09 -37.96
CA ASP A 4 1.88 6.65 -36.74
C ASP A 4 0.87 5.66 -36.13
N GLN A 5 0.08 4.99 -36.99
CA GLN A 5 -0.82 3.90 -36.57
C GLN A 5 -0.07 2.69 -36.02
N ALA A 6 1.10 2.35 -36.59
CA ALA A 6 1.91 1.25 -36.09
C ALA A 6 2.53 1.57 -34.72
N ALA A 7 2.95 2.82 -34.50
CA ALA A 7 3.46 3.29 -33.22
C ALA A 7 2.37 3.31 -32.13
N GLU A 8 1.16 3.78 -32.47
CA GLU A 8 0.00 3.76 -31.57
C GLU A 8 -0.40 2.33 -31.18
N ALA A 9 -0.45 1.41 -32.15
CA ALA A 9 -0.75 0.00 -31.88
C ALA A 9 0.28 -0.66 -30.96
N ALA A 10 1.57 -0.40 -31.17
CA ALA A 10 2.64 -0.91 -30.30
C ALA A 10 2.54 -0.35 -28.87
N ALA A 11 2.20 0.93 -28.72
CA ALA A 11 2.00 1.56 -27.42
C ALA A 11 0.81 0.93 -26.65
N ILE A 12 -0.30 0.66 -27.33
CA ILE A 12 -1.47 0.00 -26.72
C ILE A 12 -1.13 -1.41 -26.26
N VAL A 13 -0.41 -2.19 -27.08
CA VAL A 13 0.00 -3.56 -26.73
C VAL A 13 0.91 -3.56 -25.50
N SER A 14 1.89 -2.64 -25.44
CA SER A 14 2.79 -2.49 -24.29
C SER A 14 2.05 -2.11 -23.00
N LEU A 15 1.10 -1.18 -23.10
CA LEU A 15 0.25 -0.80 -21.97
C LEU A 15 -0.59 -1.98 -21.48
N PHE A 16 -1.19 -2.73 -22.40
CA PHE A 16 -2.00 -3.90 -22.07
C PHE A 16 -1.17 -4.99 -21.39
N ASP A 17 0.03 -5.30 -21.89
CA ASP A 17 0.94 -6.29 -21.30
C ASP A 17 1.36 -5.91 -19.86
N SER A 18 1.65 -4.62 -19.66
CA SER A 18 1.99 -4.08 -18.34
C SER A 18 0.82 -4.20 -17.36
N LEU A 19 -0.38 -3.75 -17.76
CA LEU A 19 -1.59 -3.83 -16.94
C LEU A 19 -1.97 -5.28 -16.63
N TYR A 20 -1.84 -6.17 -17.61
CA TYR A 20 -2.12 -7.59 -17.45
C TYR A 20 -1.17 -8.21 -16.41
N THR A 21 0.13 -7.95 -16.55
CA THR A 21 1.15 -8.47 -15.62
C THR A 21 0.94 -7.94 -14.20
N GLU A 22 0.70 -6.64 -14.05
CA GLU A 22 0.42 -6.00 -12.76
C GLU A 22 -0.83 -6.61 -12.10
N SER A 23 -1.90 -6.77 -12.88
CA SER A 23 -3.16 -7.34 -12.41
C SER A 23 -2.99 -8.77 -11.90
N PHE A 24 -2.32 -9.62 -12.67
CA PHE A 24 -2.08 -11.02 -12.28
C PHE A 24 -1.19 -11.12 -11.04
N CYS A 25 -0.11 -10.34 -10.98
CA CYS A 25 0.76 -10.28 -9.82
C CYS A 25 -0.01 -9.80 -8.58
N GLY A 26 -0.84 -8.77 -8.71
CA GLY A 26 -1.65 -8.20 -7.65
C GLY A 26 -2.67 -9.20 -7.09
N VAL A 27 -3.42 -9.88 -7.96
CA VAL A 27 -4.39 -10.91 -7.57
C VAL A 27 -3.69 -12.09 -6.90
N ALA A 28 -2.58 -12.59 -7.47
CA ALA A 28 -1.83 -13.69 -6.88
C ALA A 28 -1.32 -13.34 -5.48
N ALA A 29 -0.74 -12.15 -5.31
CA ALA A 29 -0.29 -11.66 -4.01
C ALA A 29 -1.44 -11.52 -3.01
N ALA A 30 -2.58 -10.96 -3.43
CA ALA A 30 -3.75 -10.80 -2.58
C ALA A 30 -4.33 -12.15 -2.13
N VAL A 31 -4.51 -13.09 -3.05
CA VAL A 31 -5.01 -14.44 -2.74
C VAL A 31 -4.09 -15.16 -1.76
N LEU A 32 -2.78 -15.14 -2.02
CA LEU A 32 -1.79 -15.78 -1.13
C LEU A 32 -1.80 -15.15 0.26
N PHE A 33 -1.82 -13.81 0.34
CA PHE A 33 -1.84 -13.10 1.62
C PHE A 33 -3.12 -13.37 2.40
N LEU A 34 -4.28 -13.30 1.76
CA LEU A 34 -5.58 -13.54 2.40
C LEU A 34 -5.71 -14.99 2.87
N TYR A 35 -5.28 -15.94 2.04
CA TYR A 35 -5.26 -17.36 2.41
C TYR A 35 -4.36 -17.61 3.63
N SER A 36 -3.13 -17.09 3.61
CA SER A 36 -2.20 -17.18 4.73
C SER A 36 -2.77 -16.49 5.98
N SER A 37 -3.43 -15.35 5.81
CA SER A 37 -4.06 -14.62 6.91
C SER A 37 -5.15 -15.46 7.55
N VAL A 38 -6.10 -15.99 6.79
CA VAL A 38 -7.22 -16.80 7.31
C VAL A 38 -6.72 -18.07 8.00
N THR A 39 -5.75 -18.77 7.41
CA THR A 39 -5.21 -20.01 7.99
C THR A 39 -4.43 -19.80 9.27
N THR A 40 -3.82 -18.63 9.46
CA THR A 40 -3.08 -18.28 10.68
C THR A 40 -3.96 -17.65 11.76
N LEU A 41 -5.15 -17.14 11.43
CA LEU A 41 -6.05 -16.48 12.38
C LEU A 41 -6.44 -17.40 13.55
N ASP A 42 -6.74 -18.68 13.30
CA ASP A 42 -7.13 -19.62 14.37
C ASP A 42 -6.05 -19.74 15.45
N ARG A 43 -4.79 -19.94 15.02
CA ARG A 43 -3.64 -20.06 15.92
C ARG A 43 -3.33 -18.75 16.63
N GLU A 44 -3.45 -17.62 15.94
CA GLU A 44 -3.25 -16.30 16.53
C GLU A 44 -4.30 -16.02 17.60
N VAL A 45 -5.57 -16.24 17.31
CA VAL A 45 -6.68 -16.05 18.25
C VAL A 45 -6.51 -16.98 19.47
N ALA A 46 -6.16 -18.25 19.25
CA ALA A 46 -5.91 -19.20 20.34
C ALA A 46 -4.74 -18.76 21.24
N CYS A 47 -3.61 -18.34 20.65
CA CYS A 47 -2.43 -17.89 21.39
C CYS A 47 -2.67 -16.59 22.17
N PHE A 48 -3.37 -15.62 21.56
CA PHE A 48 -3.57 -14.28 22.14
C PHE A 48 -4.80 -14.17 23.04
N TRP A 49 -5.80 -15.04 22.92
CA TRP A 49 -6.97 -15.06 23.81
C TRP A 49 -6.72 -15.90 25.07
N SER A 50 -5.89 -16.95 24.99
CA SER A 50 -5.52 -17.79 26.15
C SER A 50 -4.63 -17.07 27.18
N THR A 51 -3.91 -16.06 26.75
CA THR A 51 -3.00 -15.28 27.60
C THR A 51 -3.52 -13.85 27.74
N LYS A 52 -3.42 -13.22 28.92
CA LYS A 52 -3.83 -11.82 29.19
C LYS A 52 -2.97 -10.79 28.43
N LEU A 53 -2.86 -10.93 27.12
CA LEU A 53 -1.87 -10.27 26.26
C LEU A 53 -2.43 -9.05 25.52
N THR A 54 -3.66 -8.62 25.84
CA THR A 54 -4.22 -7.33 25.43
C THR A 54 -3.45 -6.13 26.04
N SER A 55 -2.50 -6.37 26.95
CA SER A 55 -1.70 -5.34 27.63
C SER A 55 -0.31 -5.08 27.00
N SER A 56 0.14 -5.87 26.01
CA SER A 56 1.46 -5.68 25.39
C SER A 56 1.33 -4.96 24.04
N GLY A 57 1.92 -3.77 23.93
CA GLY A 57 1.82 -2.92 22.73
C GLY A 57 2.28 -3.58 21.43
N SER A 58 3.13 -4.62 21.50
CA SER A 58 3.61 -5.36 20.33
C SER A 58 2.53 -6.23 19.67
N SER A 59 1.65 -6.86 20.45
CA SER A 59 0.55 -7.70 19.93
C SER A 59 -0.49 -6.84 19.22
N LEU A 60 -0.82 -5.67 19.77
CA LEU A 60 -1.73 -4.73 19.13
C LEU A 60 -1.18 -4.21 17.79
N LEU A 61 0.11 -3.91 17.74
CA LEU A 61 0.81 -3.47 16.52
C LEU A 61 0.79 -4.54 15.43
N PHE A 62 1.01 -5.80 15.80
CA PHE A 62 0.94 -6.93 14.87
C PHE A 62 -0.47 -7.08 14.28
N PHE A 63 -1.51 -7.07 15.12
CA PHE A 63 -2.89 -7.16 14.65
C PHE A 63 -3.31 -5.94 13.81
N ALA A 64 -2.93 -4.73 14.22
CA ALA A 64 -3.20 -3.52 13.44
C ALA A 64 -2.54 -3.60 12.06
N ASN A 65 -1.26 -3.98 12.00
CA ASN A 65 -0.56 -4.18 10.73
C ASN A 65 -1.25 -5.24 9.86
N LYS A 66 -1.63 -6.38 10.44
CA LYS A 66 -2.31 -7.47 9.72
C LYS A 66 -3.68 -7.05 9.21
N ALA A 67 -4.49 -6.39 10.04
CA ALA A 67 -5.82 -5.91 9.66
C ALA A 67 -5.75 -4.85 8.56
N ILE A 68 -4.84 -3.87 8.67
CA ILE A 68 -4.66 -2.85 7.65
C ILE A 68 -4.16 -3.48 6.34
N SER A 69 -3.16 -4.38 6.40
CA SER A 69 -2.67 -5.09 5.21
C SER A 69 -3.77 -5.92 4.55
N THR A 70 -4.60 -6.60 5.34
CA THR A 70 -5.76 -7.35 4.85
C THR A 70 -6.72 -6.44 4.10
N MET A 71 -7.01 -5.25 4.64
CA MET A 71 -7.85 -4.27 3.96
C MET A 71 -7.23 -3.81 2.64
N VAL A 72 -5.92 -3.51 2.59
CA VAL A 72 -5.22 -3.14 1.35
C VAL A 72 -5.39 -4.21 0.27
N TYR A 73 -5.19 -5.49 0.61
CA TYR A 73 -5.37 -6.58 -0.36
C TYR A 73 -6.82 -6.80 -0.77
N ILE A 74 -7.79 -6.54 0.11
CA ILE A 74 -9.21 -6.53 -0.26
C ILE A 74 -9.51 -5.40 -1.25
N PHE A 75 -9.01 -4.18 -0.99
CA PHE A 75 -9.14 -3.06 -1.93
C PHE A 75 -8.50 -3.37 -3.28
N ALA A 76 -7.33 -4.02 -3.28
CA ALA A 76 -6.68 -4.47 -4.51
C ALA A 76 -7.55 -5.45 -5.30
N LEU A 77 -8.20 -6.42 -4.64
CA LEU A 77 -9.12 -7.35 -5.32
C LEU A 77 -10.39 -6.67 -5.82
N VAL A 78 -10.99 -5.80 -5.02
CA VAL A 78 -12.23 -5.10 -5.37
C VAL A 78 -11.99 -4.09 -6.51
N ALA A 79 -10.76 -3.59 -6.68
CA ALA A 79 -10.41 -2.74 -7.82
C ALA A 79 -10.67 -3.41 -9.18
N PHE A 80 -10.60 -4.74 -9.26
CA PHE A 80 -10.89 -5.50 -10.48
C PHE A 80 -12.39 -5.78 -10.69
N ALA A 81 -13.24 -5.44 -9.72
CA ALA A 81 -14.68 -5.59 -9.87
C ALA A 81 -15.25 -4.60 -10.89
N SER A 82 -16.46 -4.89 -11.38
CA SER A 82 -17.21 -3.96 -12.22
C SER A 82 -17.77 -2.81 -11.38
N PHE A 83 -17.40 -1.59 -11.75
CA PHE A 83 -17.94 -0.36 -11.18
C PHE A 83 -19.02 0.21 -12.09
N HIS A 84 -20.09 0.75 -11.51
CA HIS A 84 -21.23 1.27 -12.27
C HIS A 84 -20.96 2.65 -12.90
N SER A 85 -20.00 3.40 -12.35
CA SER A 85 -19.68 4.77 -12.77
C SER A 85 -18.24 5.15 -12.42
N ASP A 86 -17.62 6.02 -13.23
CA ASP A 86 -16.30 6.59 -12.98
C ASP A 86 -16.24 7.36 -11.66
N GLU A 87 -17.34 7.96 -11.21
CA GLU A 87 -17.44 8.62 -9.90
C GLU A 87 -17.28 7.61 -8.74
N SER A 88 -17.92 6.44 -8.87
CA SER A 88 -17.80 5.37 -7.86
C SER A 88 -16.39 4.77 -7.83
N CYS A 89 -15.76 4.63 -9.00
CA CYS A 89 -14.37 4.22 -9.13
C CYS A 89 -13.41 5.26 -8.52
N SER A 90 -13.64 6.55 -8.77
CA SER A 90 -12.86 7.65 -8.19
C SER A 90 -12.94 7.69 -6.66
N ALA A 91 -14.15 7.56 -6.10
CA ALA A 91 -14.36 7.49 -4.66
C ALA A 91 -13.67 6.26 -4.04
N PHE A 92 -13.77 5.11 -4.71
CA PHE A 92 -13.12 3.87 -4.30
C PHE A 92 -11.59 3.99 -4.30
N ARG A 93 -10.99 4.56 -5.35
CA ARG A 93 -9.53 4.79 -5.42
C ARG A 93 -9.06 5.71 -4.30
N LYS A 94 -9.78 6.80 -4.02
CA LYS A 94 -9.44 7.71 -2.90
C LYS A 94 -9.44 6.97 -1.56
N ALA A 95 -10.45 6.12 -1.32
CA ALA A 95 -10.52 5.30 -0.11
C ALA A 95 -9.36 4.28 -0.05
N GLY A 96 -9.08 3.59 -1.15
CA GLY A 96 -7.96 2.63 -1.24
C GLY A 96 -6.61 3.29 -0.95
N TYR A 97 -6.35 4.48 -1.50
CA TYR A 97 -5.14 5.26 -1.20
C TYR A 97 -5.02 5.60 0.28
N ALA A 98 -6.10 6.05 0.92
CA ALA A 98 -6.08 6.35 2.35
C ALA A 98 -5.73 5.11 3.19
N VAL A 99 -6.25 3.95 2.82
CA VAL A 99 -5.95 2.67 3.49
C VAL A 99 -4.49 2.25 3.26
N SER A 100 -3.96 2.44 2.05
CA SER A 100 -2.53 2.21 1.76
C SER A 100 -1.62 3.12 2.59
N PHE A 101 -1.97 4.40 2.74
CA PHE A 101 -1.22 5.31 3.62
C PHE A 101 -1.26 4.88 5.09
N LEU A 102 -2.39 4.33 5.53
CA LEU A 102 -2.54 3.83 6.88
C LEU A 102 -1.60 2.65 7.19
N GLN A 103 -1.21 1.85 6.18
CA GLN A 103 -0.29 0.72 6.33
C GLN A 103 1.13 1.17 6.69
N PHE A 104 1.53 2.39 6.33
CA PHE A 104 2.83 2.92 6.73
C PHE A 104 2.92 3.25 8.22
N VAL A 105 1.79 3.48 8.89
CA VAL A 105 1.78 3.84 10.32
C VAL A 105 2.35 2.68 11.17
N PRO A 106 1.85 1.44 11.07
CA PRO A 106 2.48 0.31 11.75
C PRO A 106 3.97 0.14 11.40
N TRP A 107 4.35 0.32 10.14
CA TRP A 107 5.75 0.14 9.69
C TRP A 107 6.68 1.19 10.30
N ALA A 108 6.26 2.46 10.31
CA ALA A 108 6.99 3.56 10.94
C ALA A 108 7.15 3.32 12.44
N VAL A 109 6.10 2.83 13.11
CA VAL A 109 6.15 2.54 14.54
C VAL A 109 7.08 1.35 14.84
N PHE A 110 7.05 0.29 14.05
CA PHE A 110 8.01 -0.82 14.17
C PHE A 110 9.46 -0.35 13.98
N SER A 111 9.71 0.50 12.98
CA SER A 111 11.02 1.09 12.72
C SER A 111 11.50 1.96 13.90
N ALA A 112 10.63 2.84 14.40
CA ALA A 112 10.93 3.70 15.55
C ALA A 112 11.19 2.91 16.84
N LEU A 113 10.39 1.86 17.11
CA LEU A 113 10.60 0.97 18.24
C LEU A 113 11.96 0.26 18.15
N ARG A 114 12.33 -0.23 16.96
CA ARG A 114 13.63 -0.87 16.74
C ARG A 114 14.79 0.10 16.97
N ALA A 115 14.70 1.31 16.43
CA ALA A 115 15.70 2.36 16.65
C ALA A 115 15.82 2.74 18.14
N TYR A 116 14.69 2.85 18.85
CA TYR A 116 14.67 3.14 20.28
C TYR A 116 15.37 2.07 21.12
N VAL A 117 15.11 0.79 20.83
CA VAL A 117 15.72 -0.34 21.56
C VAL A 117 17.23 -0.39 21.34
N LEU A 118 17.69 -0.20 20.10
CA LEU A 118 19.11 -0.26 19.74
C LEU A 118 19.89 0.96 20.26
N SER A 119 19.35 2.15 20.09
CA SER A 119 20.05 3.38 20.48
C SER A 119 19.92 3.73 21.96
N LYS A 120 19.05 3.04 22.71
CA LYS A 120 18.71 3.32 24.13
C LYS A 120 18.30 4.78 24.40
N SER A 121 18.05 5.57 23.36
CA SER A 121 17.75 7.00 23.44
C SER A 121 16.38 7.28 22.83
N LYS A 122 15.53 7.96 23.60
CA LYS A 122 14.16 8.32 23.18
C LYS A 122 14.18 9.27 21.96
N LEU A 123 15.21 10.12 21.86
CA LEU A 123 15.36 11.10 20.80
C LEU A 123 15.54 10.46 19.42
N LEU A 124 16.41 9.44 19.29
CA LEU A 124 16.63 8.77 18.01
C LEU A 124 15.37 8.05 17.51
N GLY A 125 14.62 7.41 18.41
CA GLY A 125 13.33 6.79 18.05
C GLY A 125 12.30 7.80 17.54
N VAL A 126 12.20 8.97 18.17
CA VAL A 126 11.29 10.06 17.74
C VAL A 126 11.73 10.64 16.39
N VAL A 127 13.03 10.85 16.18
CA VAL A 127 13.55 11.34 14.89
C VAL A 127 13.22 10.37 13.77
N VAL A 128 13.41 9.06 13.97
CA VAL A 128 13.05 8.03 12.98
C VAL A 128 11.55 8.04 12.70
N LEU A 129 10.71 8.21 13.72
CA LEU A 129 9.26 8.28 13.55
C LEU A 129 8.85 9.52 12.72
N VAL A 130 9.37 10.70 13.06
CA VAL A 130 9.09 11.95 12.34
C VAL A 130 9.56 11.85 10.88
N LEU A 131 10.76 11.33 10.66
CA LEU A 131 11.33 11.17 9.34
C LEU A 131 10.57 10.17 8.48
N SER A 132 10.02 9.11 9.10
CA SER A 132 9.18 8.11 8.41
C SER A 132 7.76 8.62 8.13
N VAL A 133 7.25 9.60 8.89
CA VAL A 133 5.92 10.21 8.70
C VAL A 133 5.94 11.35 7.68
N ALA A 134 7.08 12.02 7.48
CA ALA A 134 7.25 13.07 6.47
C ALA A 134 6.72 12.69 5.07
N PRO A 135 7.01 11.50 4.51
CA PRO A 135 6.46 11.10 3.22
C PRO A 135 4.94 10.83 3.26
N LEU A 136 4.32 10.48 4.40
CA LEU A 136 2.85 10.38 4.47
C LEU A 136 2.21 11.77 4.32
N VAL A 137 2.73 12.76 5.04
CA VAL A 137 2.16 14.12 5.04
C VAL A 137 2.28 14.76 3.67
N ALA A 138 3.46 14.65 3.03
CA ALA A 138 3.69 15.21 1.70
C ALA A 138 2.73 14.65 0.63
N ASN A 139 2.31 13.40 0.78
CA ASN A 139 1.42 12.74 -0.18
C ASN A 139 -0.08 12.88 0.16
N LEU A 140 -0.44 13.09 1.42
CA LEU A 140 -1.84 13.36 1.83
C LEU A 140 -2.32 14.77 1.45
N ILE A 141 -1.42 15.75 1.42
CA ILE A 141 -1.73 17.16 1.08
C ILE A 141 -2.37 17.29 -0.32
N PRO A 142 -1.79 16.75 -1.42
CA PRO A 142 -2.40 16.88 -2.75
C PRO A 142 -3.77 16.19 -2.87
N ILE A 143 -4.00 15.10 -2.12
CA ILE A 143 -5.28 14.36 -2.08
C ILE A 143 -6.35 15.18 -1.35
N GLY A 144 -5.99 15.78 -0.20
CA GLY A 144 -6.88 16.62 0.60
C GLY A 144 -7.20 17.97 -0.03
N MET A 145 -6.32 18.49 -0.89
CA MET A 145 -6.50 19.77 -1.61
C MET A 145 -7.22 19.62 -2.95
N GLY A 146 -7.78 18.46 -3.27
CA GLY A 146 -8.63 18.29 -4.45
C GLY A 146 -7.87 18.11 -5.78
N SER A 147 -6.62 17.65 -5.75
CA SER A 147 -5.96 17.18 -6.98
C SER A 147 -6.70 15.92 -7.44
N SER A 148 -7.37 16.00 -8.58
CA SER A 148 -8.29 14.97 -9.07
C SER A 148 -7.59 13.63 -9.32
N LEU A 149 -7.52 12.76 -8.30
CA LEU A 149 -7.50 11.32 -8.55
C LEU A 149 -8.86 10.98 -9.18
N SER A 150 -8.86 10.90 -10.50
CA SER A 150 -9.98 10.39 -11.27
C SER A 150 -9.76 8.91 -11.52
N GLY A 151 -10.72 8.09 -11.11
CA GLY A 151 -10.80 6.70 -11.48
C GLY A 151 -11.58 6.59 -12.79
N VAL A 152 -11.07 5.79 -13.72
CA VAL A 152 -11.78 5.45 -14.96
C VAL A 152 -12.09 3.97 -14.97
N THR A 153 -13.29 3.63 -15.39
CA THR A 153 -13.70 2.24 -15.57
C THR A 153 -13.18 1.71 -16.90
N PHE A 154 -12.33 0.68 -16.86
CA PHE A 154 -11.73 0.07 -18.04
C PHE A 154 -11.89 -1.46 -18.00
N PRO A 155 -12.93 -2.01 -18.65
CA PRO A 155 -13.07 -3.46 -18.81
C PRO A 155 -11.93 -4.03 -19.67
N PRO A 156 -11.32 -5.19 -19.34
CA PRO A 156 -11.64 -6.15 -18.27
C PRO A 156 -10.90 -5.90 -16.94
N PHE A 157 -10.09 -4.84 -16.83
CA PHE A 157 -9.22 -4.58 -15.69
C PHE A 157 -9.89 -3.85 -14.51
N GLY A 158 -11.13 -3.39 -14.67
CA GLY A 158 -11.94 -2.81 -13.59
C GLY A 158 -11.69 -1.30 -13.45
N CYS A 159 -11.38 -0.84 -12.25
CA CYS A 159 -11.18 0.56 -11.91
C CYS A 159 -9.71 0.94 -11.96
N LEU A 160 -9.31 1.67 -13.00
CA LEU A 160 -7.95 2.18 -13.18
C LEU A 160 -7.83 3.62 -12.69
N GLU A 161 -6.63 3.97 -12.26
CA GLU A 161 -6.32 5.35 -11.94
C GLU A 161 -5.95 6.14 -13.19
N SER A 162 -6.64 7.26 -13.40
CA SER A 162 -6.30 8.26 -14.39
C SER A 162 -5.68 9.47 -13.68
N SER A 163 -4.35 9.49 -13.63
CA SER A 163 -3.60 10.64 -13.15
C SER A 163 -3.13 11.47 -14.36
N ASN A 164 -3.63 12.71 -14.50
CA ASN A 164 -3.08 13.70 -15.45
C ASN A 164 -1.69 14.21 -15.02
N THR A 165 -1.21 13.81 -13.83
CA THR A 165 0.13 14.16 -13.34
C THR A 165 0.73 13.05 -12.47
N THR A 166 1.93 12.61 -12.87
CA THR A 166 2.99 12.00 -12.03
C THR A 166 2.89 10.52 -11.63
N MET A 167 3.01 9.62 -12.62
CA MET A 167 3.58 8.28 -12.45
C MET A 167 4.98 8.29 -11.77
N GLY A 168 5.66 9.45 -11.75
CA GLY A 168 6.93 9.64 -11.06
C GLY A 168 6.84 9.74 -9.53
N LEU A 169 5.66 9.92 -8.93
CA LEU A 169 5.52 10.01 -7.46
C LEU A 169 5.42 8.62 -6.82
N ASP A 170 4.66 7.71 -7.44
CA ASP A 170 4.37 6.37 -6.92
C ASP A 170 5.60 5.45 -6.97
N ILE A 171 6.33 5.47 -8.09
CA ILE A 171 7.60 4.72 -8.26
C ILE A 171 8.69 5.25 -7.31
N LYS A 172 8.78 6.58 -7.14
CA LYS A 172 9.71 7.18 -6.18
C LYS A 172 9.34 6.81 -4.75
N PHE A 173 8.06 6.69 -4.41
CA PHE A 173 7.58 6.41 -3.07
C PHE A 173 7.79 4.94 -2.65
N VAL A 174 7.49 3.98 -3.54
CA VAL A 174 7.81 2.56 -3.30
C VAL A 174 9.32 2.39 -3.14
N LEU A 175 10.13 3.02 -3.99
CA LEU A 175 11.59 2.98 -3.85
C LEU A 175 12.05 3.68 -2.56
N HIS A 176 11.55 4.86 -2.20
CA HIS A 176 12.03 5.59 -1.01
C HIS A 176 11.62 4.89 0.29
N ALA A 177 10.39 4.38 0.39
CA ALA A 177 9.91 3.67 1.57
C ALA A 177 10.60 2.30 1.71
N SER A 178 10.77 1.57 0.60
CA SER A 178 11.51 0.30 0.59
C SER A 178 12.98 0.52 0.90
N VAL A 179 13.62 1.54 0.33
CA VAL A 179 15.02 1.89 0.61
C VAL A 179 15.19 2.34 2.04
N PHE A 180 14.29 3.15 2.62
CA PHE A 180 14.43 3.56 4.02
C PHE A 180 14.22 2.38 4.98
N SER A 181 13.28 1.48 4.67
CA SER A 181 13.02 0.28 5.46
C SER A 181 14.13 -0.77 5.33
N VAL A 182 14.71 -0.94 4.14
CA VAL A 182 15.83 -1.86 3.84
C VAL A 182 17.15 -1.30 4.35
N LEU A 183 17.41 0.01 4.18
CA LEU A 183 18.61 0.67 4.69
C LEU A 183 18.60 0.74 6.23
N GLY A 184 17.43 0.90 6.86
CA GLY A 184 17.27 0.73 8.31
C GLY A 184 17.53 -0.70 8.79
N LEU A 185 17.23 -1.71 7.96
CA LEU A 185 17.53 -3.12 8.21
C LEU A 185 19.03 -3.44 8.05
N ILE A 186 19.70 -2.83 7.06
CA ILE A 186 21.11 -3.09 6.72
C ILE A 186 22.08 -2.28 7.60
N LEU A 187 21.77 -1.04 7.97
CA LEU A 187 22.65 -0.22 8.83
C LEU A 187 22.62 -0.64 10.30
N THR A 188 21.79 -1.62 10.67
CA THR A 188 21.67 -2.12 12.06
C THR A 188 22.00 -3.61 12.22
N SER A 189 22.59 -4.23 11.20
CA SER A 189 23.18 -5.58 11.23
C SER A 189 24.69 -5.49 11.10
#